data_AF-A0A965R1U4-F1
#
_entry.id   AF-A0A965R1U4-F1
#
_cell.length_a   1.000
_cell.length_b   1.000
_cell.length_c   1.000
_cell.angle_alpha   90.00
_cell.angle_beta   90.00
_cell.angle_gamma   90.00
#
_symmetry.space_group_name_H-M   'P 1'
#
loop_
_entity.id
_entity.type
_entity.pdbx_description
1 polymer ?
#
loop_
_entity_poly.entity_id
_entity_poly.type
_entity_poly.pdbx_seq_one_letter_code
_entity_poly.pdbx_strand_id
1 'polypeptide(L)'
;NFLLQRSQTLISKWYYSKDVNDAGRVELEKLIATDYVKQKQSVSRFTDSWKKTELETWKRIIGKADTLFLDYRLNIMEPLVNLESYNDPGIYFLAENALRDAESDLNDLYQSLNALITQKQINASDENDKLLNSFRFLEWFVKFMGLALVIGGIAVALFTARSIVKPVHELKGMILTMAKGILPKTRIPERKDEIGEMSNALTELINSMERTTEFAKATGAGEFDANFKPLSEEDTLGMALLKMREDLAENERILERKVEERTEEVVRQKSEIERKSTELEEVYLQLKDSIHYAKRIQDTILPTSHKVKRLLPDAFVLFKPKDIVSGDFYWIEEKNDWVYFAAVDCTGHGVPGAFMSLLGYNNLKDILKNAHLITPAEILNQLRDNLISTLSAEGSAQA
;
A
#
# COMPACT_ATOMS: atom_id res chain seq x y z
N ASN A 1 15.98 88.30 -24.23
CA ASN A 1 14.87 88.74 -25.09
C ASN A 1 14.20 89.96 -24.48
N PHE A 2 13.53 89.83 -23.33
CA PHE A 2 12.89 90.96 -22.64
C PHE A 2 13.77 92.21 -22.44
N LEU A 3 15.03 92.05 -21.98
CA LEU A 3 15.95 93.18 -21.80
C LEU A 3 16.29 93.93 -23.10
N LEU A 4 16.36 93.23 -24.22
CA LEU A 4 16.59 93.84 -25.54
C LEU A 4 15.35 94.62 -26.00
N GLN A 5 14.14 94.11 -25.73
CA GLN A 5 12.88 94.80 -26.07
C GLN A 5 12.70 96.06 -25.26
N ARG A 6 13.04 95.94 -23.97
CA ARG A 6 13.03 97.08 -23.07
C ARG A 6 14.07 98.10 -23.47
N SER A 7 15.29 97.70 -23.85
CA SER A 7 16.33 98.64 -24.27
C SER A 7 15.96 99.40 -25.55
N GLN A 8 15.33 98.75 -26.55
CA GLN A 8 14.83 99.42 -27.76
C GLN A 8 13.83 100.52 -27.45
N THR A 9 12.87 100.22 -26.57
CA THR A 9 11.84 101.17 -26.17
C THR A 9 12.46 102.37 -25.48
N LEU A 10 13.41 102.11 -24.57
CA LEU A 10 14.07 103.14 -23.79
C LEU A 10 15.05 103.99 -24.62
N ILE A 11 15.81 103.40 -25.56
CA ILE A 11 16.71 104.18 -26.43
C ILE A 11 15.94 105.01 -27.45
N SER A 12 14.83 104.49 -27.97
CA SER A 12 13.93 105.27 -28.84
C SER A 12 13.34 106.45 -28.07
N LYS A 13 12.91 106.21 -26.83
CA LYS A 13 12.44 107.27 -25.93
C LYS A 13 13.54 108.29 -25.62
N TRP A 14 14.79 107.84 -25.44
CA TRP A 14 15.95 108.71 -25.28
C TRP A 14 16.12 109.64 -26.47
N TYR A 15 16.03 109.13 -27.70
CA TYR A 15 16.19 109.92 -28.93
C TYR A 15 15.03 110.89 -29.19
N TYR A 16 13.77 110.44 -29.02
CA TYR A 16 12.59 111.26 -29.35
C TYR A 16 12.17 112.23 -28.22
N SER A 17 12.47 111.92 -26.96
CA SER A 17 12.08 112.77 -25.82
C SER A 17 13.14 113.82 -25.52
N LYS A 18 12.77 115.10 -25.67
CA LYS A 18 13.60 116.23 -25.22
C LYS A 18 13.59 116.44 -23.70
N ASP A 19 12.83 115.64 -22.96
CA ASP A 19 12.86 115.66 -21.49
C ASP A 19 14.13 114.97 -20.98
N VAL A 20 15.07 115.79 -20.53
CA VAL A 20 16.37 115.33 -20.00
C VAL A 20 16.22 114.66 -18.63
N ASN A 21 15.12 114.91 -17.92
CA ASN A 21 14.84 114.33 -16.60
C ASN A 21 13.94 113.08 -16.69
N ASP A 22 13.74 112.52 -17.89
CA ASP A 22 12.89 111.35 -18.08
C ASP A 22 13.42 110.13 -17.30
N ALA A 23 12.56 109.51 -16.49
CA ALA A 23 12.91 108.34 -15.68
C ALA A 23 13.41 107.14 -16.52
N GLY A 24 13.03 107.06 -17.80
CA GLY A 24 13.49 106.05 -18.75
C GLY A 24 14.97 106.16 -19.10
N ARG A 25 15.58 107.34 -18.91
CA ARG A 25 17.04 107.50 -19.06
C ARG A 25 17.79 106.72 -17.98
N VAL A 26 17.43 106.97 -16.72
CA VAL A 26 17.98 106.23 -15.57
C VAL A 26 17.71 104.73 -15.69
N GLU A 27 16.53 104.37 -16.21
CA GLU A 27 16.19 102.96 -16.46
C GLU A 27 17.08 102.33 -17.53
N LEU A 28 17.38 103.02 -18.64
CA LEU A 28 18.26 102.50 -19.69
C LEU A 28 19.70 102.32 -19.21
N GLU A 29 20.22 103.31 -18.47
CA GLU A 29 21.55 103.24 -17.87
C GLU A 29 21.66 102.04 -16.92
N LYS A 30 20.66 101.86 -16.04
CA LYS A 30 20.59 100.72 -15.13
C LYS A 30 20.49 99.40 -15.89
N LEU A 31 19.67 99.34 -16.95
CA LEU A 31 19.49 98.15 -17.76
C LEU A 31 20.81 97.71 -18.39
N ILE A 32 21.55 98.64 -19.00
CA ILE A 32 22.82 98.35 -19.67
C ILE A 32 23.91 98.02 -18.65
N ALA A 33 24.08 98.86 -17.63
CA ALA A 33 25.20 98.75 -16.69
C ALA A 33 25.03 97.58 -15.68
N THR A 34 23.79 97.23 -15.33
CA THR A 34 23.51 96.28 -14.25
C THR A 34 22.71 95.07 -14.72
N ASP A 35 21.50 95.28 -15.26
CA ASP A 35 20.56 94.17 -15.49
C ASP A 35 21.02 93.25 -16.62
N TYR A 36 21.53 93.82 -17.73
CA TYR A 36 22.11 93.08 -18.83
C TYR A 36 23.36 92.29 -18.39
N VAL A 37 24.29 92.94 -17.68
CA VAL A 37 25.52 92.29 -17.19
C VAL A 37 25.18 91.10 -16.28
N LYS A 38 24.24 91.29 -15.35
CA LYS A 38 23.77 90.24 -14.44
C LYS A 38 23.13 89.08 -15.20
N GLN A 39 22.26 89.37 -16.17
CA GLN A 39 21.59 88.34 -16.96
C GLN A 39 22.57 87.57 -17.85
N LYS A 40 23.53 88.27 -18.49
CA LYS A 40 24.62 87.68 -19.25
C LYS A 40 25.42 86.70 -18.40
N GLN A 41 25.84 87.11 -17.20
CA GLN A 41 26.55 86.24 -16.26
C GLN A 41 25.72 85.03 -15.84
N SER A 42 24.42 85.20 -15.59
CA SER A 42 23.53 84.11 -15.22
C SER A 42 23.43 83.04 -16.31
N VAL A 43 23.34 83.44 -17.58
CA VAL A 43 23.26 82.49 -18.71
C VAL A 43 24.63 81.83 -18.96
N SER A 44 25.73 82.59 -18.86
CA SER A 44 27.09 82.05 -19.03
C SER A 44 27.42 80.92 -18.05
N ARG A 45 26.82 80.86 -16.86
CA ARG A 45 27.01 79.73 -15.94
C ARG A 45 26.49 78.40 -16.47
N PHE A 46 25.54 78.44 -17.41
CA PHE A 46 24.97 77.24 -18.00
C PHE A 46 25.67 76.83 -19.30
N THR A 47 26.57 77.64 -19.85
CA THR A 47 27.13 77.41 -21.19
C THR A 47 28.19 76.30 -21.24
N ASP A 48 28.72 75.89 -20.09
CA ASP A 48 29.75 74.83 -20.01
C ASP A 48 29.25 73.47 -20.51
N SER A 49 27.93 73.23 -20.40
CA SER A 49 27.28 72.01 -20.88
C SER A 49 26.72 72.12 -22.30
N TRP A 50 26.93 73.25 -22.98
CA TRP A 50 26.35 73.48 -24.31
C TRP A 50 27.20 72.84 -25.40
N LYS A 51 26.54 72.41 -26.48
CA LYS A 51 27.24 71.91 -27.66
C LYS A 51 28.08 73.04 -28.25
N LYS A 52 29.20 72.68 -28.91
CA LYS A 52 30.12 73.64 -29.53
C LYS A 52 29.39 74.64 -30.45
N THR A 53 28.43 74.18 -31.25
CA THR A 53 27.64 75.03 -32.16
C THR A 53 26.72 76.03 -31.44
N GLU A 54 26.16 75.65 -30.30
CA GLU A 54 25.31 76.50 -29.46
C GLU A 54 26.14 77.55 -28.74
N LEU A 55 27.33 77.17 -28.25
CA LEU A 55 28.28 78.07 -27.60
C LEU A 55 28.77 79.17 -28.56
N GLU A 56 29.12 78.80 -29.80
CA GLU A 56 29.53 79.79 -30.81
C GLU A 56 28.38 80.74 -31.18
N THR A 57 27.15 80.23 -31.25
CA THR A 57 25.96 81.08 -31.48
C THR A 57 25.72 82.04 -30.31
N TRP A 58 25.85 81.57 -29.07
CA TRP A 58 25.75 82.40 -27.87
C TRP A 58 26.80 83.51 -27.82
N LYS A 59 28.08 83.17 -28.06
CA LYS A 59 29.17 84.15 -28.10
C LYS A 59 28.92 85.23 -29.13
N ARG A 60 28.44 84.85 -30.32
CA ARG A 60 28.07 85.80 -31.38
C ARG A 60 26.91 86.72 -30.97
N ILE A 61 25.85 86.18 -30.35
CA ILE A 61 24.72 86.97 -29.84
C ILE A 61 25.19 87.96 -28.77
N ILE A 62 25.99 87.51 -27.81
CA ILE A 62 26.53 88.36 -26.75
C ILE A 62 27.48 89.42 -27.30
N GLY A 63 28.35 89.06 -28.25
CA GLY A 63 29.24 90.02 -28.89
C GLY A 63 28.46 91.12 -29.61
N LYS A 64 27.46 90.76 -30.41
CA LYS A 64 26.57 91.73 -31.08
C LYS A 64 25.81 92.60 -30.06
N ALA A 65 25.32 92.02 -28.96
CA ALA A 65 24.61 92.78 -27.93
C ALA A 65 25.52 93.73 -27.15
N ASP A 66 26.77 93.33 -26.87
CA ASP A 66 27.77 94.20 -26.25
C ASP A 66 28.11 95.39 -27.17
N THR A 67 28.30 95.15 -28.47
CA THR A 67 28.52 96.20 -29.48
C THR A 67 27.32 97.15 -29.56
N LEU A 68 26.09 96.61 -29.65
CA LEU A 68 24.87 97.40 -29.69
C LEU A 68 24.77 98.35 -28.48
N PHE A 69 25.01 97.85 -27.27
CA PHE A 69 24.94 98.68 -26.06
C PHE A 69 26.10 99.69 -25.94
N LEU A 70 27.24 99.40 -26.55
CA LEU A 70 28.33 100.37 -26.67
C LEU A 70 27.94 101.49 -27.64
N ASP A 71 27.34 101.17 -28.77
CA ASP A 71 26.86 102.14 -29.75
C ASP A 71 25.72 103.00 -29.19
N TYR A 72 24.82 102.42 -28.39
CA TYR A 72 23.81 103.19 -27.65
C TYR A 72 24.46 104.25 -26.79
N ARG A 73 25.53 103.90 -26.08
CA ARG A 73 26.22 104.81 -25.19
C ARG A 73 26.94 105.91 -25.96
N LEU A 74 27.83 105.53 -26.88
CA LEU A 74 28.74 106.46 -27.56
C LEU A 74 28.05 107.34 -28.60
N ASN A 75 27.04 106.82 -29.31
CA ASN A 75 26.48 107.50 -30.48
C ASN A 75 25.09 108.08 -30.24
N ILE A 76 24.42 107.74 -29.12
CA ILE A 76 23.08 108.25 -28.81
C ILE A 76 23.03 108.87 -27.41
N MET A 77 23.39 108.13 -26.36
CA MET A 77 23.21 108.58 -24.97
C MET A 77 24.16 109.73 -24.60
N GLU A 78 25.46 109.59 -24.88
CA GLU A 78 26.49 110.60 -24.58
C GLU A 78 26.37 111.88 -25.45
N PRO A 79 26.05 111.80 -26.76
CA PRO A 79 25.85 113.01 -27.54
C PRO A 79 24.59 113.77 -27.15
N LEU A 80 23.50 113.08 -26.77
CA LEU A 80 22.19 113.66 -26.46
C LEU A 80 21.91 113.82 -24.96
N VAL A 81 22.81 114.49 -24.25
CA VAL A 81 22.74 114.68 -22.79
C VAL A 81 21.92 115.91 -22.38
N ASN A 82 21.97 117.01 -23.12
CA ASN A 82 21.32 118.28 -22.76
C ASN A 82 20.50 118.86 -23.92
N LEU A 83 19.65 119.85 -23.63
CA LEU A 83 18.73 120.43 -24.62
C LEU A 83 19.45 121.11 -25.80
N GLU A 84 20.68 121.59 -25.62
CA GLU A 84 21.48 122.18 -26.70
C GLU A 84 21.89 121.11 -27.72
N SER A 85 22.33 119.94 -27.26
CA SER A 85 22.63 118.80 -28.12
C SER A 85 21.45 118.33 -28.98
N TYR A 86 20.21 118.43 -28.46
CA TYR A 86 19.00 118.09 -29.22
C TYR A 86 18.65 119.11 -30.30
N ASN A 87 19.15 120.34 -30.18
CA ASN A 87 18.89 121.40 -31.13
C ASN A 87 20.05 121.57 -32.13
N ASP A 88 21.15 120.83 -31.96
CA ASP A 88 22.25 120.73 -32.92
C ASP A 88 21.90 119.71 -34.03
N PRO A 89 21.73 120.14 -35.29
CA PRO A 89 21.34 119.24 -36.38
C PRO A 89 22.38 118.15 -36.70
N GLY A 90 23.67 118.41 -36.45
CA GLY A 90 24.75 117.45 -36.72
C GLY A 90 24.77 116.32 -35.71
N ILE A 91 24.66 116.66 -34.42
CA ILE A 91 24.57 115.68 -33.33
C ILE A 91 23.29 114.84 -33.47
N TYR A 92 22.17 115.49 -33.75
CA TYR A 92 20.88 114.80 -33.90
C TYR A 92 20.85 113.84 -35.10
N PHE A 93 21.46 114.22 -36.24
CA PHE A 93 21.58 113.35 -37.43
C PHE A 93 22.50 112.13 -37.20
N LEU A 94 23.60 112.30 -36.46
CA LEU A 94 24.47 111.18 -36.11
C LEU A 94 23.75 110.18 -35.19
N ALA A 95 23.01 110.69 -34.20
CA ALA A 95 22.19 109.87 -33.32
C ALA A 95 21.03 109.18 -34.06
N GLU A 96 20.46 109.80 -35.10
CA GLU A 96 19.42 109.19 -35.95
C GLU A 96 19.96 107.97 -36.71
N ASN A 97 21.14 108.12 -37.36
CA ASN A 97 21.76 107.00 -38.06
C ASN A 97 22.12 105.87 -37.10
N ALA A 98 22.70 106.21 -35.94
CA ALA A 98 23.00 105.23 -34.90
C ALA A 98 21.75 104.51 -34.39
N LEU A 99 20.61 105.21 -34.25
CA LEU A 99 19.34 104.61 -33.84
C LEU A 99 18.79 103.66 -34.92
N ARG A 100 18.90 104.03 -36.20
CA ARG A 100 18.46 103.18 -37.31
C ARG A 100 19.30 101.90 -37.42
N ASP A 101 20.62 102.03 -37.29
CA ASP A 101 21.53 100.89 -37.34
C ASP A 101 21.31 99.97 -36.13
N ALA A 102 21.11 100.56 -34.94
CA ALA A 102 20.70 99.88 -33.73
C ALA A 102 19.40 99.07 -33.88
N GLU A 103 18.39 99.62 -34.55
CA GLU A 103 17.12 98.92 -34.78
C GLU A 103 17.32 97.67 -35.65
N SER A 104 18.15 97.78 -36.70
CA SER A 104 18.51 96.65 -37.56
C SER A 104 19.28 95.58 -36.79
N ASP A 105 20.31 95.97 -36.04
CA ASP A 105 21.14 95.04 -35.25
C ASP A 105 20.35 94.33 -34.15
N LEU A 106 19.40 95.04 -33.54
CA LEU A 106 18.50 94.49 -32.55
C LEU A 106 17.54 93.45 -33.15
N ASN A 107 17.01 93.68 -34.35
CA ASN A 107 16.18 92.70 -35.06
C ASN A 107 16.95 91.41 -35.35
N ASP A 108 18.19 91.53 -35.83
CA ASP A 108 19.12 90.42 -36.03
C ASP A 108 19.40 89.64 -34.74
N LEU A 109 19.59 90.36 -33.63
CA LEU A 109 19.78 89.79 -32.30
C LEU A 109 18.56 89.01 -31.83
N TYR A 110 17.35 89.52 -32.07
CA TYR A 110 16.12 88.79 -31.73
C TYR A 110 15.98 87.49 -32.50
N GLN A 111 16.21 87.51 -33.81
CA GLN A 111 16.12 86.31 -34.63
C GLN A 111 17.13 85.27 -34.17
N SER A 112 18.38 85.69 -33.94
CA SER A 112 19.44 84.80 -33.45
C SER A 112 19.13 84.22 -32.07
N LEU A 113 18.62 85.04 -31.15
CA LEU A 113 18.28 84.60 -29.80
C LEU A 113 17.06 83.68 -29.78
N ASN A 114 16.02 83.98 -30.54
CA ASN A 114 14.83 83.13 -30.65
C ASN A 114 15.15 81.78 -31.31
N ALA A 115 16.02 81.77 -32.33
CA ALA A 115 16.48 80.53 -32.95
C ALA A 115 17.24 79.65 -31.93
N LEU A 116 18.12 80.24 -31.13
CA LEU A 116 18.84 79.53 -30.07
C LEU A 116 17.89 79.00 -28.97
N ILE A 117 16.91 79.80 -28.54
CA ILE A 117 15.90 79.37 -27.55
C ILE A 117 15.09 78.19 -28.11
N THR A 118 14.64 78.28 -29.35
CA THR A 118 13.87 77.22 -30.02
C THR A 118 14.70 75.93 -30.11
N GLN A 119 15.97 76.04 -30.51
CA GLN A 119 16.87 74.89 -30.55
C GLN A 119 17.06 74.25 -29.17
N LYS A 120 17.16 75.06 -28.09
CA LYS A 120 17.28 74.54 -26.73
C LYS A 120 16.00 73.84 -26.26
N GLN A 121 14.83 74.35 -26.64
CA GLN A 121 13.55 73.71 -26.33
C GLN A 121 13.40 72.36 -27.06
N ILE A 122 13.77 72.30 -28.34
CA ILE A 122 13.77 71.05 -29.11
C ILE A 122 14.75 70.04 -28.48
N ASN A 123 15.99 70.45 -28.22
CA ASN A 123 16.99 69.58 -27.58
C ASN A 123 16.50 69.04 -26.23
N ALA A 124 15.84 69.87 -25.41
CA ALA A 124 15.29 69.44 -24.13
C ALA A 124 14.13 68.43 -24.31
N SER A 125 13.26 68.63 -25.30
CA SER A 125 12.19 67.68 -25.64
C SER A 125 12.77 66.34 -26.10
N ASP A 126 13.75 66.37 -27.01
CA ASP A 126 14.39 65.16 -27.53
C ASP A 126 15.07 64.34 -26.42
N GLU A 127 15.76 64.99 -25.49
CA GLU A 127 16.36 64.31 -24.33
C GLU A 127 15.30 63.73 -23.39
N ASN A 128 14.19 64.44 -23.19
CA ASN A 128 13.07 63.92 -22.41
C ASN A 128 12.43 62.69 -23.07
N ASP A 129 12.28 62.70 -24.40
CA ASP A 129 11.75 61.57 -25.16
C ASP A 129 12.68 60.35 -25.10
N LYS A 130 14.00 60.56 -25.16
CA LYS A 130 14.99 59.48 -24.94
C LYS A 130 14.88 58.88 -23.54
N LEU A 131 14.69 59.73 -22.52
CA LEU A 131 14.48 59.28 -21.15
C LEU A 131 13.19 58.46 -21.03
N LEU A 132 12.07 58.93 -21.58
CA LEU A 132 10.81 58.19 -21.59
C LEU A 132 10.93 56.84 -22.34
N ASN A 133 11.66 56.80 -23.45
CA ASN A 133 11.96 55.56 -24.17
C ASN A 133 12.77 54.58 -23.33
N SER A 134 13.76 55.08 -22.59
CA SER A 134 14.57 54.27 -21.68
C SER A 134 13.72 53.68 -20.55
N PHE A 135 12.77 54.45 -20.01
CA PHE A 135 11.80 53.96 -19.03
C PHE A 135 10.87 52.89 -19.61
N ARG A 136 10.35 53.09 -20.83
CA ARG A 136 9.51 52.07 -21.51
C ARG A 136 10.26 50.77 -21.76
N PHE A 137 11.53 50.86 -22.15
CA PHE A 137 12.40 49.69 -22.30
C PHE A 137 12.57 48.96 -20.96
N LEU A 138 12.89 49.71 -19.89
CA LEU A 138 13.05 49.14 -18.55
C LEU A 138 11.77 48.46 -18.07
N GLU A 139 10.60 49.09 -18.26
CA GLU A 139 9.30 48.52 -17.89
C GLU A 139 9.02 47.21 -18.64
N TRP A 140 9.24 47.20 -19.97
CA TRP A 140 9.10 46.00 -20.77
C TRP A 140 10.06 44.88 -20.33
N PHE A 141 11.32 45.23 -20.08
CA PHE A 141 12.35 44.30 -19.62
C PHE A 141 11.98 43.66 -18.28
N VAL A 142 11.52 44.44 -17.30
CA VAL A 142 11.08 43.94 -15.99
C VAL A 142 9.88 43.00 -16.13
N LYS A 143 8.88 43.36 -16.94
CA LYS A 143 7.71 42.49 -17.19
C LYS A 143 8.11 41.17 -17.85
N PHE A 144 9.00 41.23 -18.84
CA PHE A 144 9.53 40.05 -19.51
C PHE A 144 10.29 39.13 -18.54
N MET A 145 11.19 39.70 -17.73
CA MET A 145 11.92 38.94 -16.71
C MET A 145 10.99 38.29 -15.69
N GLY A 146 9.95 39.00 -15.25
CA GLY A 146 8.93 38.45 -14.36
C GLY A 146 8.20 37.26 -14.98
N LEU A 147 7.77 37.36 -16.24
CA LEU A 147 7.13 36.27 -16.96
C LEU A 147 8.07 35.07 -17.16
N ALA A 148 9.32 35.33 -17.55
CA ALA A 148 10.33 34.29 -17.74
C ALA A 148 10.60 33.50 -16.47
N LEU A 149 10.67 34.16 -15.30
CA LEU A 149 10.82 33.51 -14.01
C LEU A 149 9.64 32.59 -13.67
N VAL A 150 8.41 33.04 -13.91
CA VAL A 150 7.21 32.22 -13.66
C VAL A 150 7.19 30.99 -14.58
N ILE A 151 7.45 31.18 -15.87
CA ILE A 151 7.50 30.08 -16.84
C ILE A 151 8.62 29.09 -16.48
N GLY A 152 9.81 29.60 -16.16
CA GLY A 152 10.93 28.78 -15.71
C GLY A 152 10.61 27.98 -14.45
N GLY A 153 9.95 28.60 -13.47
CA GLY A 153 9.49 27.93 -12.25
C GLY A 153 8.51 26.79 -12.53
N ILE A 154 7.52 27.02 -13.40
CA ILE A 154 6.57 25.98 -13.82
C ILE A 154 7.29 24.84 -14.55
N ALA A 155 8.23 25.16 -15.44
CA ALA A 155 9.00 24.16 -16.17
C ALA A 155 9.83 23.27 -15.22
N VAL A 156 10.53 23.89 -14.25
CA VAL A 156 11.29 23.16 -13.22
C VAL A 156 10.36 22.30 -12.35
N ALA A 157 9.20 22.82 -11.94
CA ALA A 157 8.23 22.07 -11.16
C ALA A 157 7.68 20.84 -11.91
N LEU A 158 7.35 21.00 -13.20
CA LEU A 158 6.90 19.90 -14.04
C LEU A 158 8.01 18.86 -14.28
N PHE A 159 9.25 19.34 -14.46
CA PHE A 159 10.41 18.48 -14.61
C PHE A 159 10.63 17.65 -13.34
N THR A 160 10.72 18.26 -12.17
CA THR A 160 10.93 17.56 -10.89
C THR A 160 9.79 16.63 -10.53
N ALA A 161 8.54 17.02 -10.80
CA ALA A 161 7.37 16.16 -10.57
C ALA A 161 7.45 14.85 -11.39
N ARG A 162 7.89 14.94 -12.65
CA ARG A 162 8.01 13.77 -13.54
C ARG A 162 9.29 12.98 -13.31
N SER A 163 10.41 13.64 -13.09
CA SER A 163 11.71 12.98 -12.96
C SER A 163 11.95 12.38 -11.58
N ILE A 164 11.40 12.98 -10.52
CA ILE A 164 11.66 12.57 -9.12
C ILE A 164 10.37 12.13 -8.41
N VAL A 165 9.38 13.02 -8.29
CA VAL A 165 8.23 12.80 -7.38
C VAL A 165 7.43 11.57 -7.76
N LYS A 166 7.05 11.42 -9.03
CA LYS A 166 6.24 10.30 -9.50
C LYS A 166 6.92 8.93 -9.31
N PRO A 167 8.18 8.72 -9.77
CA PRO A 167 8.91 7.47 -9.53
C PRO A 167 9.05 7.12 -8.04
N VAL A 168 9.39 8.10 -7.18
CA VAL A 168 9.51 7.87 -5.74
C VAL A 168 8.17 7.44 -5.13
N HIS A 169 7.06 8.01 -5.61
CA HIS A 169 5.73 7.60 -5.18
C HIS A 169 5.37 6.18 -5.63
N GLU A 170 5.76 5.79 -6.84
CA GLU A 170 5.59 4.42 -7.35
C GLU A 170 6.38 3.40 -6.51
N LEU A 171 7.66 3.69 -6.23
CA LEU A 171 8.50 2.86 -5.36
C LEU A 171 7.90 2.74 -3.94
N LYS A 172 7.46 3.86 -3.36
CA LYS A 172 6.76 3.87 -2.07
C LYS A 172 5.53 2.96 -2.10
N GLY A 173 4.73 3.04 -3.16
CA GLY A 173 3.54 2.20 -3.34
C GLY A 173 3.87 0.71 -3.32
N MET A 174 4.91 0.30 -4.04
CA MET A 174 5.37 -1.09 -4.07
C MET A 174 5.86 -1.58 -2.71
N ILE A 175 6.64 -0.77 -1.99
CA ILE A 175 7.10 -1.10 -0.63
C ILE A 175 5.89 -1.28 0.30
N LEU A 176 4.88 -0.40 0.21
CA LEU A 176 3.68 -0.50 1.04
C LEU A 176 2.83 -1.74 0.72
N THR A 177 2.78 -2.18 -0.54
CA THR A 177 2.09 -3.44 -0.89
C THR A 177 2.87 -4.65 -0.40
N MET A 178 4.21 -4.63 -0.53
CA MET A 178 5.07 -5.70 -0.01
C MET A 178 5.02 -5.81 1.51
N ALA A 179 4.92 -4.68 2.21
CA ALA A 179 4.73 -4.65 3.67
C ALA A 179 3.40 -5.33 4.10
N LYS A 180 2.43 -5.45 3.19
CA LYS A 180 1.17 -6.19 3.39
C LYS A 180 1.25 -7.65 2.90
N GLY A 181 2.41 -8.12 2.49
CA GLY A 181 2.62 -9.46 1.91
C GLY A 181 2.13 -9.61 0.46
N ILE A 182 1.90 -8.51 -0.25
CA ILE A 182 1.42 -8.54 -1.65
C ILE A 182 2.58 -8.23 -2.58
N LEU A 183 2.96 -9.20 -3.41
CA LEU A 183 3.99 -9.02 -4.44
C LEU A 183 3.47 -8.13 -5.58
N PRO A 184 4.14 -7.01 -5.89
CA PRO A 184 3.74 -6.14 -6.99
C PRO A 184 4.00 -6.80 -8.34
N LYS A 185 3.06 -6.68 -9.28
CA LYS A 185 3.14 -7.28 -10.62
C LYS A 185 3.86 -6.40 -11.65
N THR A 186 4.00 -5.12 -11.36
CA THR A 186 4.50 -4.12 -12.31
C THR A 186 6.01 -3.98 -12.18
N ARG A 187 6.73 -4.12 -13.29
CA ARG A 187 8.17 -3.83 -13.34
C ARG A 187 8.41 -2.33 -13.42
N ILE A 188 9.44 -1.89 -12.70
CA ILE A 188 9.85 -0.48 -12.69
C ILE A 188 10.73 -0.26 -13.93
N PRO A 189 10.53 0.84 -14.70
CA PRO A 189 11.36 1.14 -15.85
C PRO A 189 12.82 1.38 -15.46
N GLU A 190 13.73 0.91 -16.30
CA GLU A 190 15.17 0.97 -16.07
C GLU A 190 15.68 2.42 -16.13
N ARG A 191 16.42 2.85 -15.11
CA ARG A 191 17.01 4.18 -14.99
C ARG A 191 18.46 4.07 -14.59
N LYS A 192 19.26 5.09 -14.95
CA LYS A 192 20.71 5.17 -14.68
C LYS A 192 21.03 6.26 -13.66
N ASP A 193 20.12 6.50 -12.72
CA ASP A 193 20.25 7.45 -11.63
C ASP A 193 20.02 6.74 -10.28
N GLU A 194 20.09 7.48 -9.18
CA GLU A 194 19.94 6.96 -7.82
C GLU A 194 18.55 6.32 -7.60
N ILE A 195 17.52 6.84 -8.29
CA ILE A 195 16.17 6.26 -8.27
C ILE A 195 16.16 4.92 -9.01
N GLY A 196 16.93 4.80 -10.09
CA GLY A 196 17.21 3.54 -10.78
C GLY A 196 17.91 2.51 -9.91
N GLU A 197 18.92 2.91 -9.15
CA GLU A 197 19.59 2.01 -8.19
C GLU A 197 18.63 1.50 -7.12
N MET A 198 17.79 2.38 -6.54
CA MET A 198 16.74 1.99 -5.61
C MET A 198 15.72 1.03 -6.25
N SER A 199 15.34 1.29 -7.50
CA SER A 199 14.46 0.43 -8.28
C SER A 199 15.05 -0.97 -8.49
N ASN A 200 16.34 -1.05 -8.80
CA ASN A 200 17.04 -2.31 -8.99
C ASN A 200 17.12 -3.10 -7.68
N ALA A 201 17.49 -2.44 -6.58
CA ALA A 201 17.49 -3.06 -5.26
C ALA A 201 16.10 -3.57 -4.85
N LEU A 202 15.04 -2.79 -5.12
CA LEU A 202 13.67 -3.22 -4.87
C LEU A 202 13.27 -4.41 -5.76
N THR A 203 13.73 -4.44 -7.02
CA THR A 203 13.48 -5.55 -7.94
C THR A 203 14.18 -6.84 -7.47
N GLU A 204 15.42 -6.76 -7.01
CA GLU A 204 16.11 -7.90 -6.39
C GLU A 204 15.36 -8.41 -5.16
N LEU A 205 14.84 -7.50 -4.33
CA LEU A 205 14.01 -7.85 -3.17
C LEU A 205 12.72 -8.56 -3.61
N ILE A 206 12.00 -8.05 -4.61
CA ILE A 206 10.79 -8.70 -5.15
C ILE A 206 11.11 -10.12 -5.63
N ASN A 207 12.17 -10.29 -6.44
CA ASN A 207 12.58 -11.59 -6.96
C ASN A 207 12.98 -12.55 -5.83
N SER A 208 13.61 -12.03 -4.77
CA SER A 208 13.95 -12.83 -3.59
C SER A 208 12.71 -13.33 -2.85
N MET A 209 11.72 -12.46 -2.61
CA MET A 209 10.45 -12.83 -1.98
C MET A 209 9.64 -13.81 -2.83
N GLU A 210 9.66 -13.67 -4.15
CA GLU A 210 9.03 -14.60 -5.08
C GLU A 210 9.66 -16.00 -4.97
N ARG A 211 10.99 -16.09 -5.04
CA ARG A 211 11.73 -17.35 -4.83
C ARG A 211 11.45 -17.99 -3.47
N THR A 212 11.40 -17.20 -2.41
CA THR A 212 11.07 -17.67 -1.06
C THR A 212 9.63 -18.20 -0.99
N THR A 213 8.69 -17.53 -1.66
CA THR A 213 7.28 -17.96 -1.75
C THR A 213 7.15 -19.27 -2.52
N GLU A 214 7.84 -19.40 -3.65
CA GLU A 214 7.86 -20.63 -4.44
C GLU A 214 8.46 -21.80 -3.64
N PHE A 215 9.57 -21.57 -2.93
CA PHE A 215 10.19 -22.59 -2.08
C PHE A 215 9.28 -23.05 -0.93
N ALA A 216 8.62 -22.10 -0.26
CA ALA A 216 7.65 -22.42 0.79
C ALA A 216 6.47 -23.25 0.23
N LYS A 217 6.01 -22.92 -0.99
CA LYS A 217 4.95 -23.67 -1.67
C LYS A 217 5.40 -25.09 -2.06
N ALA A 218 6.60 -25.24 -2.61
CA ALA A 218 7.18 -26.54 -2.95
C ALA A 218 7.36 -27.42 -1.70
N THR A 219 7.94 -26.86 -0.64
CA THR A 219 8.10 -27.56 0.65
C THR A 219 6.75 -27.99 1.23
N GLY A 220 5.73 -27.13 1.17
CA GLY A 220 4.37 -27.45 1.60
C GLY A 220 3.66 -28.49 0.74
N ALA A 221 4.09 -28.69 -0.51
CA ALA A 221 3.59 -29.73 -1.40
C ALA A 221 4.31 -31.08 -1.22
N GLY A 222 5.30 -31.17 -0.31
CA GLY A 222 6.12 -32.37 -0.11
C GLY A 222 7.31 -32.50 -1.05
N GLU A 223 7.62 -31.46 -1.84
CA GLU A 223 8.77 -31.46 -2.76
C GLU A 223 10.05 -31.01 -2.03
N PHE A 224 10.66 -31.91 -1.25
CA PHE A 224 11.84 -31.61 -0.43
C PHE A 224 13.17 -31.48 -1.21
N ASP A 225 13.18 -31.82 -2.51
CA ASP A 225 14.35 -31.69 -3.38
C ASP A 225 14.44 -30.32 -4.07
N ALA A 226 13.49 -29.42 -3.81
CA ALA A 226 13.48 -28.09 -4.41
C ALA A 226 14.75 -27.30 -4.07
N ASN A 227 15.41 -26.77 -5.11
CA ASN A 227 16.64 -26.00 -4.94
C ASN A 227 16.35 -24.60 -4.40
N PHE A 228 16.88 -24.29 -3.23
CA PHE A 228 16.77 -22.98 -2.61
C PHE A 228 18.11 -22.54 -2.02
N LYS A 229 18.61 -21.41 -2.51
CA LYS A 229 19.83 -20.77 -2.01
C LYS A 229 19.47 -19.50 -1.24
N PRO A 230 19.81 -19.41 0.05
CA PRO A 230 19.65 -18.19 0.84
C PRO A 230 20.38 -17.00 0.20
N LEU A 231 19.89 -15.79 0.46
CA LEU A 231 20.41 -14.57 -0.15
C LEU A 231 21.83 -14.25 0.31
N SER A 232 22.13 -14.56 1.57
CA SER A 232 23.45 -14.44 2.19
C SER A 232 23.59 -15.46 3.32
N GLU A 233 24.79 -15.54 3.92
CA GLU A 233 25.00 -16.35 5.13
C GLU A 233 24.20 -15.82 6.34
N GLU A 234 23.78 -14.56 6.29
CA GLU A 234 22.96 -13.90 7.34
C GLU A 234 21.46 -13.93 7.05
N ASP A 235 21.02 -14.58 5.97
CA ASP A 235 19.60 -14.71 5.61
C ASP A 235 18.87 -15.65 6.59
N THR A 236 18.51 -15.10 7.75
CA THR A 236 17.85 -15.83 8.84
C THR A 236 16.55 -16.51 8.39
N LEU A 237 15.76 -15.85 7.53
CA LEU A 237 14.51 -16.41 7.00
C LEU A 237 14.81 -17.58 6.06
N GLY A 238 15.75 -17.41 5.12
CA GLY A 238 16.17 -18.46 4.22
C GLY A 238 16.73 -19.69 4.95
N MET A 239 17.56 -19.48 5.96
CA MET A 239 18.10 -20.58 6.79
C MET A 239 17.00 -21.28 7.60
N ALA A 240 16.05 -20.53 8.17
CA ALA A 240 14.92 -21.11 8.90
C ALA A 240 14.03 -21.97 7.98
N LEU A 241 13.79 -21.52 6.74
CA LEU A 241 13.02 -22.27 5.75
C LEU A 241 13.75 -23.54 5.29
N LEU A 242 15.07 -23.49 5.09
CA LEU A 242 15.87 -24.69 4.80
C LEU A 242 15.79 -25.72 5.93
N LYS A 243 15.94 -25.25 7.17
CA LYS A 243 15.81 -26.10 8.35
C LYS A 243 14.41 -26.71 8.45
N MET A 244 13.35 -25.92 8.21
CA MET A 244 11.98 -26.42 8.20
C MET A 244 11.78 -27.52 7.15
N ARG A 245 12.32 -27.34 5.94
CA ARG A 245 12.30 -28.37 4.88
C ARG A 245 13.01 -29.64 5.34
N GLU A 246 14.20 -29.53 5.94
CA GLU A 246 14.96 -30.68 6.43
C GLU A 246 14.21 -31.44 7.54
N ASP A 247 13.65 -30.72 8.51
CA ASP A 247 12.85 -31.30 9.59
C ASP A 247 11.60 -32.01 9.05
N LEU A 248 10.92 -31.44 8.04
CA LEU A 248 9.77 -32.06 7.39
C LEU A 248 10.15 -33.32 6.60
N ALA A 249 11.23 -33.26 5.81
CA ALA A 249 11.72 -34.41 5.05
C ALA A 249 12.13 -35.57 5.96
N GLU A 250 12.77 -35.28 7.10
CA GLU A 250 13.13 -36.30 8.08
C GLU A 250 11.89 -36.88 8.77
N ASN A 251 10.92 -36.04 9.15
CA ASN A 251 9.66 -36.51 9.72
C ASN A 251 8.88 -37.40 8.76
N GLU A 252 8.88 -37.11 7.46
CA GLU A 252 8.26 -37.96 6.44
C GLU A 252 8.90 -39.36 6.44
N ARG A 253 10.24 -39.45 6.39
CA ARG A 253 10.96 -40.74 6.44
C ARG A 253 10.67 -41.53 7.72
N ILE A 254 10.61 -40.85 8.87
CA ILE A 254 10.28 -41.48 10.15
C ILE A 254 8.85 -42.00 10.14
N LEU A 255 7.91 -41.21 9.60
CA LEU A 255 6.51 -41.61 9.50
C LEU A 255 6.34 -42.80 8.55
N GLU A 256 7.00 -42.81 7.39
CA GLU A 256 6.99 -43.94 6.46
C GLU A 256 7.46 -45.23 7.13
N ARG A 257 8.61 -45.19 7.82
CA ARG A 257 9.13 -46.36 8.56
C ARG A 257 8.14 -46.83 9.63
N LYS A 258 7.51 -45.90 10.34
CA LYS A 258 6.52 -46.23 11.38
C LYS A 258 5.26 -46.86 10.78
N VAL A 259 4.83 -46.40 9.61
CA VAL A 259 3.70 -47.00 8.88
C VAL A 259 4.05 -48.41 8.44
N GLU A 260 5.27 -48.65 7.95
CA GLU A 260 5.76 -49.98 7.58
C GLU A 260 5.76 -50.94 8.80
N GLU A 261 6.42 -50.54 9.90
CA GLU A 261 6.46 -51.33 11.15
C GLU A 261 5.06 -51.67 11.67
N ARG A 262 4.14 -50.70 11.66
CA ARG A 262 2.74 -50.91 12.11
C ARG A 262 1.97 -51.80 11.16
N THR A 263 2.23 -51.71 9.86
CA THR A 263 1.60 -52.58 8.86
C THR A 263 2.05 -54.02 9.07
N GLU A 264 3.34 -54.27 9.30
CA GLU A 264 3.88 -55.59 9.63
C GLU A 264 3.27 -56.16 10.93
N GLU A 265 3.18 -55.34 11.98
CA GLU A 265 2.56 -55.73 13.26
C GLU A 265 1.09 -56.15 13.07
N VAL A 266 0.32 -55.36 12.31
CA VAL A 266 -1.09 -55.64 12.01
C VAL A 266 -1.24 -56.93 11.22
N VAL A 267 -0.40 -57.17 10.21
CA VAL A 267 -0.42 -58.42 9.44
C VAL A 267 -0.12 -59.63 10.32
N ARG A 268 0.86 -59.53 11.24
CA ARG A 268 1.18 -60.60 12.19
C ARG A 268 0.01 -60.89 13.13
N GLN A 269 -0.56 -59.85 13.74
CA GLN A 269 -1.72 -60.00 14.63
C GLN A 269 -2.92 -60.62 13.92
N LYS A 270 -3.16 -60.23 12.66
CA LYS A 270 -4.21 -60.82 11.83
C LYS A 270 -4.00 -62.33 11.63
N SER A 271 -2.78 -62.75 11.30
CA SER A 271 -2.44 -64.17 11.14
C SER A 271 -2.64 -64.98 12.44
N GLU A 272 -2.25 -64.42 13.58
CA GLU A 272 -2.50 -65.07 14.88
C GLU A 272 -3.99 -65.19 15.22
N ILE A 273 -4.78 -64.16 14.90
CA ILE A 273 -6.25 -64.18 15.08
C ILE A 273 -6.87 -65.24 14.18
N GLU A 274 -6.47 -65.31 12.90
CA GLU A 274 -6.95 -66.33 11.96
C GLU A 274 -6.66 -67.74 12.47
N ARG A 275 -5.44 -68.02 12.95
CA ARG A 275 -5.09 -69.33 13.53
C ARG A 275 -5.97 -69.69 14.73
N LYS A 276 -6.14 -68.76 15.67
CA LYS A 276 -7.00 -68.97 16.85
C LYS A 276 -8.47 -69.18 16.47
N SER A 277 -8.94 -68.49 15.44
CA SER A 277 -10.30 -68.65 14.93
C SER A 277 -10.53 -70.06 14.39
N THR A 278 -9.57 -70.59 13.61
CA THR A 278 -9.64 -71.95 13.08
C THR A 278 -9.60 -73.00 14.18
N GLU A 279 -8.70 -72.87 15.15
CA GLU A 279 -8.63 -73.77 16.32
C GLU A 279 -9.94 -73.75 17.12
N LEU A 280 -10.54 -72.57 17.31
CA LEU A 280 -11.82 -72.44 17.99
C LEU A 280 -12.96 -73.11 17.22
N GLU A 281 -12.98 -73.01 15.89
CA GLU A 281 -13.98 -73.64 15.04
C GLU A 281 -13.89 -75.18 15.10
N GLU A 282 -12.68 -75.74 15.08
CA GLU A 282 -12.47 -77.19 15.26
C GLU A 282 -12.97 -77.68 16.62
N VAL A 283 -12.61 -76.99 17.70
CA VAL A 283 -13.07 -77.33 19.05
C VAL A 283 -14.58 -77.21 19.17
N TYR A 284 -15.18 -76.17 18.58
CA TYR A 284 -16.62 -75.98 18.57
C TYR A 284 -17.34 -77.14 17.86
N LEU A 285 -16.82 -77.58 16.71
CA LEU A 285 -17.38 -78.72 15.97
C LEU A 285 -17.30 -80.02 16.78
N GLN A 286 -16.16 -80.31 17.40
CA GLN A 286 -15.98 -81.49 18.25
C GLN A 286 -16.93 -81.49 19.46
N LEU A 287 -17.14 -80.33 20.09
CA LEU A 287 -18.07 -80.18 21.20
C LEU A 287 -19.51 -80.44 20.73
N LYS A 288 -19.89 -79.88 19.58
CA LYS A 288 -21.21 -80.07 19.00
C LYS A 288 -21.49 -81.54 18.66
N ASP A 289 -20.53 -82.24 18.07
CA ASP A 289 -20.63 -83.67 17.75
C ASP A 289 -20.76 -84.52 19.02
N SER A 290 -20.02 -84.16 20.08
CA SER A 290 -20.10 -84.83 21.39
C SER A 290 -21.49 -84.66 22.03
N ILE A 291 -22.08 -83.47 21.94
CA ILE A 291 -23.44 -83.22 22.45
C ILE A 291 -24.49 -83.98 21.62
N HIS A 292 -24.34 -84.04 20.28
CA HIS A 292 -25.21 -84.85 19.44
C HIS A 292 -25.09 -86.35 19.71
N TYR A 293 -23.89 -86.83 20.02
CA TYR A 293 -23.68 -88.21 20.44
C TYR A 293 -24.40 -88.51 21.76
N ALA A 294 -24.29 -87.61 22.75
CA ALA A 294 -25.04 -87.72 24.00
C ALA A 294 -26.56 -87.76 23.77
N LYS A 295 -27.09 -86.97 22.82
CA LYS A 295 -28.50 -87.04 22.40
C LYS A 295 -28.88 -88.40 21.84
N ARG A 296 -28.05 -89.00 20.98
CA ARG A 296 -28.31 -90.35 20.43
C ARG A 296 -28.41 -91.40 21.54
N ILE A 297 -27.53 -91.31 22.54
CA ILE A 297 -27.59 -92.17 23.74
C ILE A 297 -28.94 -91.94 24.44
N GLN A 298 -29.26 -90.69 24.80
CA GLN A 298 -30.51 -90.36 25.47
C GLN A 298 -31.76 -90.85 24.72
N ASP A 299 -31.85 -90.61 23.41
CA ASP A 299 -32.96 -91.02 22.56
C ASP A 299 -33.13 -92.56 22.51
N THR A 300 -32.04 -93.32 22.62
CA THR A 300 -32.07 -94.79 22.60
C THR A 300 -32.64 -95.38 23.89
N ILE A 301 -32.47 -94.66 25.00
CA ILE A 301 -32.93 -95.09 26.32
C ILE A 301 -34.40 -94.76 26.53
N LEU A 302 -34.91 -93.70 25.91
CA LEU A 302 -36.33 -93.35 25.99
C LEU A 302 -37.23 -94.45 25.38
N PRO A 303 -38.42 -94.72 25.98
CA PRO A 303 -39.34 -95.72 25.46
C PRO A 303 -39.84 -95.35 24.06
N THR A 304 -39.81 -96.30 23.12
CA THR A 304 -40.32 -96.04 21.77
C THR A 304 -41.82 -95.78 21.79
N SER A 305 -42.31 -94.95 20.86
CA SER A 305 -43.75 -94.67 20.72
C SER A 305 -44.57 -95.94 20.49
N HIS A 306 -43.98 -96.96 19.88
CA HIS A 306 -44.60 -98.28 19.72
C HIS A 306 -44.77 -99.00 21.07
N LYS A 307 -43.77 -98.96 21.96
CA LYS A 307 -43.87 -99.54 23.30
C LYS A 307 -44.96 -98.84 24.12
N VAL A 308 -45.01 -97.51 24.07
CA VAL A 308 -46.05 -96.72 24.75
C VAL A 308 -47.44 -97.09 24.26
N LYS A 309 -47.69 -97.06 22.94
CA LYS A 309 -49.00 -97.39 22.36
C LYS A 309 -49.44 -98.84 22.60
N ARG A 310 -48.49 -99.78 22.71
CA ARG A 310 -48.80 -101.18 23.02
C ARG A 310 -49.29 -101.35 24.44
N LEU A 311 -48.67 -100.65 25.40
CA LEU A 311 -49.00 -100.76 26.82
C LEU A 311 -50.21 -99.89 27.20
N LEU A 312 -50.35 -98.71 26.58
CA LEU A 312 -51.42 -97.76 26.80
C LEU A 312 -51.92 -97.20 25.45
N PRO A 313 -52.92 -97.84 24.81
CA PRO A 313 -53.40 -97.46 23.48
C PRO A 313 -53.95 -96.02 23.39
N ASP A 314 -54.58 -95.54 24.46
CA ASP A 314 -55.20 -94.21 24.52
C ASP A 314 -54.26 -93.11 25.06
N ALA A 315 -52.95 -93.38 25.15
CA ALA A 315 -51.94 -92.43 25.64
C ALA A 315 -51.10 -91.80 24.52
N PHE A 316 -50.55 -90.61 24.78
CA PHE A 316 -49.58 -89.92 23.92
C PHE A 316 -48.41 -89.36 24.74
N VAL A 317 -47.27 -89.11 24.08
CA VAL A 317 -46.09 -88.47 24.69
C VAL A 317 -45.72 -87.23 23.88
N LEU A 318 -45.59 -86.09 24.56
CA LEU A 318 -45.05 -84.85 24.01
C LEU A 318 -43.74 -84.53 24.71
N PHE A 319 -42.63 -84.69 24.02
CA PHE A 319 -41.29 -84.44 24.55
C PHE A 319 -40.58 -83.37 23.72
N LYS A 320 -40.37 -82.19 24.30
CA LYS A 320 -39.79 -81.00 23.66
C LYS A 320 -38.67 -80.42 24.52
N PRO A 321 -37.43 -80.92 24.40
CA PRO A 321 -36.32 -80.40 25.18
C PRO A 321 -35.93 -78.97 24.76
N LYS A 322 -35.40 -78.18 25.71
CA LYS A 322 -34.92 -76.81 25.46
C LYS A 322 -33.63 -76.77 24.64
N ASP A 323 -32.71 -77.69 24.94
CA ASP A 323 -31.42 -77.84 24.27
C ASP A 323 -31.36 -79.19 23.52
N ILE A 324 -30.21 -79.50 22.90
CA ILE A 324 -30.00 -80.76 22.15
C ILE A 324 -30.24 -82.00 23.03
N VAL A 325 -29.96 -81.92 24.32
CA VAL A 325 -30.20 -82.98 25.33
C VAL A 325 -30.99 -82.42 26.53
N SER A 326 -31.80 -83.26 27.18
CA SER A 326 -32.73 -82.85 28.25
C SER A 326 -32.38 -83.41 29.63
N GLY A 327 -32.76 -82.73 30.71
CA GLY A 327 -32.83 -83.35 32.05
C GLY A 327 -34.07 -84.22 32.21
N ASP A 328 -35.15 -83.83 31.53
CA ASP A 328 -36.43 -84.50 31.57
C ASP A 328 -36.38 -85.84 30.83
N PHE A 329 -37.07 -86.85 31.36
CA PHE A 329 -37.31 -88.11 30.65
C PHE A 329 -38.65 -88.72 31.05
N TYR A 330 -39.13 -89.65 30.23
CA TYR A 330 -40.30 -90.46 30.53
C TYR A 330 -39.91 -91.94 30.50
N TRP A 331 -40.60 -92.73 31.31
CA TRP A 331 -40.32 -94.15 31.50
C TRP A 331 -41.62 -94.92 31.52
N ILE A 332 -41.62 -96.11 30.93
CA ILE A 332 -42.78 -97.03 30.94
C ILE A 332 -42.31 -98.48 30.86
N GLU A 333 -42.82 -99.32 31.74
CA GLU A 333 -42.53 -100.75 31.82
C GLU A 333 -43.77 -101.54 32.27
N GLU A 334 -43.79 -102.84 31.95
CA GLU A 334 -44.86 -103.76 32.32
C GLU A 334 -44.31 -104.85 33.24
N LYS A 335 -44.98 -105.13 34.36
CA LYS A 335 -44.62 -106.20 35.30
C LYS A 335 -45.83 -106.73 36.04
N ASN A 336 -45.99 -108.05 36.08
CA ASN A 336 -47.06 -108.76 36.81
C ASN A 336 -48.47 -108.20 36.49
N ASP A 337 -48.78 -108.03 35.20
CA ASP A 337 -50.03 -107.46 34.67
C ASP A 337 -50.29 -105.97 35.00
N TRP A 338 -49.32 -105.28 35.63
CA TRP A 338 -49.36 -103.84 35.88
C TRP A 338 -48.45 -103.08 34.93
N VAL A 339 -48.93 -101.94 34.42
CA VAL A 339 -48.14 -100.98 33.67
C VAL A 339 -47.68 -99.85 34.59
N TYR A 340 -46.37 -99.68 34.71
CA TYR A 340 -45.74 -98.61 35.46
C TYR A 340 -45.27 -97.54 34.49
N PHE A 341 -45.54 -96.27 34.78
CA PHE A 341 -45.05 -95.14 34.00
C PHE A 341 -44.61 -94.00 34.90
N ALA A 342 -43.68 -93.18 34.42
CA ALA A 342 -43.22 -91.98 35.11
C ALA A 342 -42.85 -90.89 34.09
N ALA A 343 -43.12 -89.64 34.46
CA ALA A 343 -42.54 -88.46 33.84
C ALA A 343 -41.64 -87.81 34.91
N VAL A 344 -40.38 -87.63 34.59
CA VAL A 344 -39.34 -87.24 35.54
C VAL A 344 -38.66 -85.99 35.01
N ASP A 345 -38.62 -84.95 35.84
CA ASP A 345 -37.88 -83.72 35.60
C ASP A 345 -36.65 -83.73 36.52
N CYS A 346 -35.47 -83.81 35.92
CA CYS A 346 -34.21 -83.74 36.66
C CYS A 346 -33.72 -82.30 36.72
N THR A 347 -33.15 -81.90 37.86
CA THR A 347 -32.59 -80.56 38.03
C THR A 347 -31.44 -80.31 37.04
N GLY A 348 -31.56 -79.24 36.24
CA GLY A 348 -30.56 -78.83 35.26
C GLY A 348 -30.99 -79.06 33.81
N HIS A 349 -30.30 -78.41 32.86
CA HIS A 349 -30.51 -78.62 31.43
C HIS A 349 -29.17 -78.83 30.71
N GLY A 350 -29.20 -79.22 29.44
CA GLY A 350 -27.98 -79.55 28.71
C GLY A 350 -27.32 -80.85 29.19
N VAL A 351 -26.02 -80.98 28.96
CA VAL A 351 -25.26 -82.24 29.19
C VAL A 351 -25.40 -82.77 30.62
N PRO A 352 -25.24 -81.98 31.70
CA PRO A 352 -25.39 -82.49 33.07
C PRO A 352 -26.80 -83.04 33.36
N GLY A 353 -27.85 -82.35 32.87
CA GLY A 353 -29.23 -82.83 32.98
C GLY A 353 -29.41 -84.17 32.27
N ALA A 354 -28.84 -84.31 31.06
CA ALA A 354 -28.92 -85.55 30.30
C ALA A 354 -28.31 -86.76 31.02
N PHE A 355 -27.18 -86.57 31.71
CA PHE A 355 -26.59 -87.62 32.56
C PHE A 355 -27.52 -88.02 33.72
N MET A 356 -28.13 -87.04 34.38
CA MET A 356 -29.11 -87.30 35.45
C MET A 356 -30.32 -88.08 34.93
N SER A 357 -30.81 -87.75 33.73
CA SER A 357 -31.93 -88.44 33.10
C SER A 357 -31.62 -89.92 32.83
N LEU A 358 -30.41 -90.21 32.36
CA LEU A 358 -29.94 -91.56 32.06
C LEU A 358 -29.81 -92.40 33.33
N LEU A 359 -29.19 -91.81 34.35
CA LEU A 359 -28.98 -92.47 35.64
C LEU A 359 -30.32 -92.76 36.32
N GLY A 360 -31.25 -91.80 36.30
CA GLY A 360 -32.62 -91.98 36.78
C GLY A 360 -33.37 -93.08 36.03
N TYR A 361 -33.29 -93.10 34.70
CA TYR A 361 -33.94 -94.13 33.88
C TYR A 361 -33.43 -95.54 34.19
N ASN A 362 -32.11 -95.73 34.24
CA ASN A 362 -31.52 -97.04 34.51
C ASN A 362 -31.86 -97.54 35.92
N ASN A 363 -31.82 -96.66 36.92
CA ASN A 363 -32.21 -97.02 38.28
C ASN A 363 -33.68 -97.44 38.36
N LEU A 364 -34.60 -96.70 37.71
CA LEU A 364 -36.01 -97.09 37.66
C LEU A 364 -36.21 -98.47 37.01
N LYS A 365 -35.48 -98.72 35.92
CA LYS A 365 -35.50 -100.02 35.22
C LYS A 365 -34.98 -101.15 36.12
N ASP A 366 -33.89 -100.94 36.83
CA ASP A 366 -33.25 -101.96 37.67
C ASP A 366 -34.06 -102.25 38.94
N ILE A 367 -34.59 -101.21 39.60
CA ILE A 367 -35.50 -101.34 40.75
C ILE A 367 -36.72 -102.17 40.36
N LEU A 368 -37.37 -101.82 39.24
CA LEU A 368 -38.55 -102.58 38.79
C LEU A 368 -38.17 -104.02 38.42
N LYS A 369 -37.02 -104.27 37.79
CA LYS A 369 -36.61 -105.62 37.38
C LYS A 369 -36.41 -106.55 38.58
N ASN A 370 -35.73 -106.08 39.63
CA ASN A 370 -35.25 -106.94 40.72
C ASN A 370 -36.25 -107.19 41.85
N ALA A 371 -37.43 -106.56 41.83
CA ALA A 371 -38.34 -106.63 42.96
C ALA A 371 -39.63 -107.43 42.73
N HIS A 372 -40.09 -108.21 43.71
CA HIS A 372 -41.19 -109.16 43.49
C HIS A 372 -42.62 -108.61 43.67
N LEU A 373 -42.82 -107.49 44.38
CA LEU A 373 -44.02 -106.62 44.36
C LEU A 373 -43.67 -105.31 45.10
N ILE A 374 -43.78 -104.16 44.44
CA ILE A 374 -43.41 -102.85 45.01
C ILE A 374 -44.48 -101.81 44.67
N THR A 375 -44.86 -100.98 45.65
CA THR A 375 -45.72 -99.80 45.46
C THR A 375 -44.95 -98.60 44.87
N PRO A 376 -45.58 -97.66 44.14
CA PRO A 376 -44.86 -96.51 43.57
C PRO A 376 -44.04 -95.71 44.59
N ALA A 377 -44.49 -95.62 45.84
CA ALA A 377 -43.77 -94.93 46.92
C ALA A 377 -42.43 -95.61 47.26
N GLU A 378 -42.41 -96.93 47.30
CA GLU A 378 -41.20 -97.71 47.58
C GLU A 378 -40.20 -97.65 46.41
N ILE A 379 -40.68 -97.62 45.15
CA ILE A 379 -39.83 -97.41 43.96
C ILE A 379 -39.11 -96.06 44.06
N LEU A 380 -39.82 -94.99 44.43
CA LEU A 380 -39.24 -93.65 44.55
C LEU A 380 -38.25 -93.54 45.73
N ASN A 381 -38.51 -94.23 46.84
CA ASN A 381 -37.56 -94.28 47.96
C ASN A 381 -36.28 -95.02 47.59
N GLN A 382 -36.38 -96.18 46.93
CA GLN A 382 -35.19 -96.89 46.43
C GLN A 382 -34.46 -96.09 45.36
N LEU A 383 -35.18 -95.40 44.48
CA LEU A 383 -34.58 -94.51 43.48
C LEU A 383 -33.78 -93.40 44.17
N ARG A 384 -34.32 -92.79 45.22
CA ARG A 384 -33.61 -91.79 46.04
C ARG A 384 -32.34 -92.38 46.65
N ASP A 385 -32.43 -93.53 47.30
CA ASP A 385 -31.28 -94.15 47.99
C ASP A 385 -30.18 -94.55 46.98
N ASN A 386 -30.57 -95.07 45.81
CA ASN A 386 -29.63 -95.39 44.73
C ASN A 386 -29.00 -94.13 44.12
N LEU A 387 -29.79 -93.07 43.91
CA LEU A 387 -29.30 -91.78 43.42
C LEU A 387 -28.30 -91.16 44.41
N ILE A 388 -28.65 -91.13 45.70
CA ILE A 388 -27.77 -90.62 46.76
C ILE A 388 -26.50 -91.45 46.81
N SER A 389 -26.58 -92.77 46.86
CA SER A 389 -25.37 -93.62 46.93
C SER A 389 -24.47 -93.48 45.70
N THR A 390 -25.04 -93.41 44.49
CA THR A 390 -24.28 -93.25 43.25
C THR A 390 -23.57 -91.88 43.19
N LEU A 391 -24.26 -90.80 43.57
CA LEU A 391 -23.68 -89.44 43.57
C LEU A 391 -22.74 -89.19 44.76
N SER A 392 -22.96 -89.85 45.90
CA SER A 392 -22.10 -89.74 47.09
C SER A 392 -20.76 -90.44 46.90
N ALA A 393 -20.71 -91.50 46.08
CA ALA A 393 -19.47 -92.21 45.77
C ALA A 393 -18.49 -91.35 44.94
N GLU A 394 -18.99 -90.43 44.11
CA GLU A 394 -18.15 -89.50 43.33
C GLU A 394 -17.55 -88.37 44.18
N GLY A 395 -18.20 -87.97 45.28
CA GLY A 395 -17.71 -86.92 46.18
C GLY A 395 -16.45 -87.27 46.98
N SER A 396 -16.03 -88.55 46.99
CA SER A 396 -14.84 -89.04 47.71
C SER A 396 -13.59 -89.25 46.84
N ALA A 397 -13.66 -89.00 45.53
CA ALA A 397 -12.56 -89.25 44.60
C ALA A 397 -11.95 -87.99 43.94
N GLN A 398 -12.38 -86.78 44.34
CA GLN A 398 -11.76 -85.52 43.91
C GLN A 398 -11.39 -84.67 45.14
N ALA A 399 -10.20 -84.95 45.68
CA ALA A 399 -9.40 -84.05 46.51
C ALA A 399 -7.97 -84.04 45.96
#